data_AF-A0A4Y9T1I8-F1
#
_entry.id   AF-A0A4Y9T1I8-F1
#
_cell.length_a   1.000
_cell.length_b   1.000
_cell.length_c   1.000
_cell.angle_alpha   90.00
_cell.angle_beta   90.00
_cell.angle_gamma   90.00
#
_symmetry.space_group_name_H-M   'P 1'
#
loop_
_entity.id
_entity.type
_entity.pdbx_description
1 polymer ?
#
loop_
_entity_poly.entity_id
_entity_poly.type
_entity_poly.pdbx_seq_one_letter_code
_entity_poly.pdbx_strand_id
1 'polypeptide(L)' 'NALAECSPVVMGSGDALLPPLKESQKVSQKVALAVAKQAQVDGVALETTEEMLVQAIESHFWAPDYRSYRRRSI' A
#
# COMPACT_ATOMS: atom_id res chain seq x y z
N ASN A 1 -1.74 0.88 14.55
CA ASN A 1 -2.60 0.04 13.66
C ASN A 1 -2.91 0.87 12.42
N ALA A 2 -2.24 0.61 11.30
CA ALA A 2 -2.20 1.51 10.14
C ALA A 2 -3.58 1.91 9.57
N LEU A 3 -4.59 1.03 9.64
CA LEU A 3 -5.95 1.36 9.21
C LEU A 3 -6.63 2.39 10.10
N ALA A 4 -6.47 2.28 11.43
CA ALA A 4 -7.06 3.20 12.39
C ALA A 4 -6.47 4.61 12.25
N GLU A 5 -5.18 4.71 11.91
CA GLU A 5 -4.47 5.98 11.65
C GLU A 5 -4.99 6.69 10.39
N CYS A 6 -5.69 5.99 9.48
CA CYS A 6 -6.31 6.59 8.31
C CYS A 6 -7.75 7.07 8.57
N SER A 7 -8.30 6.85 9.77
CA SER A 7 -9.67 7.21 10.12
C SER A 7 -9.88 8.74 10.10
N PRO A 8 -10.93 9.28 9.44
CA PRO A 8 -11.28 10.70 9.49
C PRO A 8 -11.46 11.25 10.91
N VAL A 9 -11.99 10.44 11.83
CA VAL A 9 -12.13 10.81 13.25
C VAL A 9 -10.76 11.01 13.89
N VAL A 10 -9.82 10.09 13.63
CA VAL A 10 -8.46 10.16 14.16
C VAL A 10 -7.67 11.30 13.51
N MET A 11 -7.93 11.60 12.24
CA MET A 11 -7.32 12.71 11.50
C MET A 11 -7.99 14.07 11.76
N GLY A 12 -9.07 14.13 12.53
CA GLY A 12 -9.82 15.37 12.82
C GLY A 12 -10.55 15.97 11.62
N SER A 13 -10.77 15.20 10.56
CA SER A 13 -11.40 15.65 9.30
C SER A 13 -12.87 15.24 9.15
N GLY A 14 -13.44 14.51 10.12
CA GLY A 14 -14.87 14.20 10.18
C GLY A 14 -15.21 13.12 11.21
N ASP A 15 -16.50 12.78 11.35
CA ASP A 15 -17.01 11.81 12.34
C ASP A 15 -17.02 10.33 11.87
N ALA A 16 -16.50 10.06 10.67
CA ALA A 16 -16.48 8.71 10.11
C ALA A 16 -15.34 7.86 10.70
N LEU A 17 -15.68 6.68 11.21
CA LEU A 17 -14.69 5.73 11.75
C LEU A 17 -13.73 5.17 10.71
N LEU A 18 -14.16 5.08 9.45
CA LEU A 18 -13.36 4.51 8.36
C LEU A 18 -13.10 5.56 7.28
N PRO A 19 -11.95 5.46 6.59
CA PRO A 19 -11.68 6.27 5.42
C PRO A 19 -12.76 6.07 4.34
N PRO A 20 -13.05 7.10 3.53
CA PRO A 20 -13.92 6.96 2.36
C PRO A 20 -13.45 5.86 1.41
N LEU A 21 -14.37 5.14 0.76
CA LEU A 21 -14.04 4.05 -0.18
C LEU A 21 -13.17 4.51 -1.36
N LYS A 22 -13.31 5.78 -1.78
CA LYS A 22 -12.46 6.40 -2.80
C LYS A 22 -10.96 6.42 -2.43
N GLU A 23 -10.62 6.26 -1.15
CA GLU A 23 -9.24 6.25 -0.64
C GLU A 23 -8.72 4.84 -0.36
N SER A 24 -9.51 3.80 -0.66
CA SER A 24 -9.15 2.39 -0.39
C SER A 24 -7.78 1.98 -0.92
N GLN A 25 -7.40 2.42 -2.13
CA GLN A 25 -6.08 2.15 -2.70
C GLN A 25 -4.95 2.76 -1.86
N LYS A 26 -5.09 4.01 -1.42
CA LYS A 26 -4.10 4.70 -0.58
C LYS A 26 -3.98 4.04 0.78
N VAL A 27 -5.11 3.65 1.37
CA VAL A 27 -5.14 2.94 2.65
C VAL A 27 -4.46 1.57 2.53
N SER A 28 -4.71 0.84 1.45
CA SER A 28 -4.08 -0.46 1.18
C SER A 28 -2.55 -0.33 1.08
N GLN A 29 -2.03 0.67 0.37
CA GLN A 29 -0.59 0.92 0.27
C GLN A 29 0.04 1.27 1.63
N LYS A 30 -0.62 2.10 2.44
CA LYS A 30 -0.16 2.42 3.80
C LYS A 30 -0.11 1.18 4.70
N VAL A 31 -1.13 0.33 4.62
CA VAL A 31 -1.17 -0.94 5.36
C VAL A 31 -0.04 -1.86 4.90
N ALA A 32 0.20 -1.98 3.59
CA ALA A 32 1.30 -2.76 3.05
C ALA A 32 2.67 -2.30 3.58
N LEU A 33 2.92 -0.98 3.62
CA LEU A 33 4.16 -0.42 4.16
C LEU A 33 4.32 -0.71 5.66
N ALA A 34 3.28 -0.52 6.45
CA ALA A 34 3.31 -0.80 7.89
C ALA A 34 3.55 -2.28 8.19
N VAL A 35 2.90 -3.17 7.43
CA VAL A 35 3.11 -4.63 7.54
C VAL A 35 4.52 -5.02 7.13
N ALA A 36 5.06 -4.43 6.05
CA ALA A 36 6.43 -4.70 5.60
C ALA A 36 7.47 -4.29 6.65
N LYS A 37 7.32 -3.10 7.24
CA LYS A 37 8.19 -2.64 8.35
C LYS A 37 8.09 -3.58 9.55
N GLN A 38 6.87 -3.97 9.93
CA GLN A 38 6.68 -4.88 11.06
C GLN A 38 7.30 -6.26 10.79
N ALA A 39 7.16 -6.78 9.58
CA ALA A 39 7.76 -8.05 9.16
C ALA A 39 9.29 -8.05 9.26
N GLN A 40 9.93 -6.90 8.98
CA GLN A 40 11.38 -6.74 9.17
C GLN A 40 11.76 -6.75 10.65
N VAL A 41 11.02 -5.98 11.48
CA VAL A 41 11.23 -5.94 12.94
C VAL A 41 11.06 -7.31 13.58
N ASP A 42 10.07 -8.08 13.13
CA ASP A 42 9.79 -9.43 13.62
C ASP A 42 10.78 -10.48 13.09
N GLY A 43 11.72 -10.10 12.21
CA GLY A 43 12.74 -10.98 11.63
C GLY A 43 12.20 -11.98 10.61
N VAL A 44 10.97 -11.80 10.13
CA VAL A 44 10.33 -12.68 9.12
C VAL A 44 10.52 -12.17 7.68
N ALA A 45 11.11 -10.98 7.51
CA ALA A 45 11.49 -10.41 6.23
C ALA A 45 12.91 -9.80 6.30
N LEU A 46 13.56 -9.70 5.13
CA LEU A 46 14.88 -9.06 5.02
C LEU A 46 14.79 -7.57 5.33
N GLU A 47 15.70 -7.07 6.16
CA GLU A 47 15.85 -5.64 6.42
C GLU A 47 16.31 -4.90 5.17
N THR A 48 15.58 -3.85 4.84
CA THR A 48 15.84 -2.95 3.71
C THR A 48 15.45 -1.53 4.11
N THR A 49 15.79 -0.54 3.29
CA THR A 49 15.37 0.84 3.57
C THR A 49 13.88 1.03 3.28
N GLU A 50 13.28 2.03 3.92
CA GLU A 50 11.88 2.38 3.70
C GLU A 50 11.61 2.72 2.23
N GLU A 51 12.53 3.39 1.55
CA GLU A 51 12.41 3.75 0.14
C GLU A 51 12.34 2.51 -0.75
N MET A 52 13.13 1.48 -0.44
CA MET A 52 13.07 0.20 -1.16
C MET A 52 11.72 -0.49 -0.95
N LEU A 53 11.16 -0.43 0.27
CA LEU A 53 9.82 -0.97 0.52
C LEU A 53 8.75 -0.24 -0.27
N VAL A 54 8.80 1.10 -0.33
CA VAL A 54 7.87 1.90 -1.12
C VAL A 54 7.96 1.55 -2.60
N GLN A 55 9.17 1.50 -3.17
CA GLN A 55 9.37 1.10 -4.56
C GLN A 55 8.90 -0.34 -4.84
N ALA A 56 9.14 -1.26 -3.92
CA ALA A 56 8.68 -2.64 -4.05
C ALA A 56 7.14 -2.71 -4.04
N ILE A 57 6.48 -1.97 -3.15
CA ILE A 57 5.01 -1.90 -3.09
C ILE A 57 4.46 -1.31 -4.39
N GLU A 58 5.00 -0.19 -4.88
CA GLU A 58 4.56 0.45 -6.12
C GLU A 58 4.72 -0.45 -7.34
N SER A 59 5.87 -1.13 -7.47
CA SER A 59 6.16 -2.02 -8.61
C SER A 59 5.29 -3.28 -8.65
N HIS A 60 4.81 -3.74 -7.50
CA HIS A 60 3.91 -4.91 -7.39
C HIS A 60 2.44 -4.51 -7.32
N PHE A 61 2.13 -3.21 -7.21
CA PHE A 61 0.76 -2.74 -7.18
C PHE A 61 0.12 -2.90 -8.55
N TRP A 62 -1.00 -3.63 -8.60
CA TRP A 62 -1.72 -3.82 -9.84
C TRP A 62 -2.37 -2.50 -10.31
N ALA A 63 -2.15 -2.14 -11.57
CA ALA A 63 -2.81 -1.02 -12.22
C ALA A 63 -3.79 -1.52 -13.29
N PRO A 64 -4.95 -0.87 -13.46
CA PRO A 64 -5.99 -1.24 -14.42
C PRO A 64 -5.64 -0.82 -15.86
N ASP A 65 -4.40 -1.00 -16.27
CA ASP A 65 -3.91 -0.63 -17.60
C ASP A 65 -3.83 -1.85 -18.51
N TYR A 66 -4.26 -1.67 -19.77
CA TYR A 66 -4.08 -2.69 -20.77
C TYR A 66 -2.59 -2.91 -21.04
N ARG A 67 -2.16 -4.17 -20.96
CA ARG A 67 -0.81 -4.55 -21.37
C ARG A 67 -0.63 -4.27 -22.86
N SER A 68 0.50 -3.67 -23.22
CA SER A 68 0.89 -3.51 -24.61
C SER A 68 0.95 -4.88 -25.30
N TYR A 69 0.08 -5.12 -26.27
CA TYR A 69 0.09 -6.36 -27.03
C TYR A 69 1.23 -6.33 -28.05
N ARG A 70 2.27 -7.14 -27.81
CA ARG A 70 3.30 -7.38 -28.82
C ARG A 70 2.97 -8.69 -29.53
N ARG A 71 2.51 -8.58 -30.77
CA ARG A 71 2.30 -9.74 -31.64
C ARG A 71 3.68 -10.39 -31.87
N ARG A 72 3.90 -11.59 -31.31
CA ARG A 72 5.04 -12.41 -31.70
C ARG A 72 4.68 -13.03 -33.05
N SER A 73 5.16 -12.43 -34.12
CA SER A 73 5.10 -13.03 -35.45
C SER A 73 6.00 -14.27 -35.46
N ILE A 74 5.49 -15.34 -36.08
CA ILE A 74 6.13 -16.65 -36.31
C ILE A 74 7.48 -16.49 -36.99
#